data_AF-A0A964HBQ6-F1
#
_entry.id   AF-A0A964HBQ6-F1
#
_cell.length_a   1.000
_cell.length_b   1.000
_cell.length_c   1.000
_cell.angle_alpha   90.00
_cell.angle_beta   90.00
_cell.angle_gamma   90.00
#
_symmetry.space_group_name_H-M   'P 1'
#
loop_
_entity.id
_entity.type
_entity.pdbx_description
1 polymer ?
#
loop_
_entity_poly.entity_id
_entity_poly.type
_entity_poly.pdbx_seq_one_letter_code
_entity_poly.pdbx_strand_id
1 'polypeptide(L)'
;VGENLFLQRREIERKFEEVYRMSKRFRFWSTPMYLRFLKGEKKLDCTPWGNPTRNPLGWKAPCYLITDTHYPTFREMMEKTDWNRYGVGKDPRCAQCMMHCGFEPTVVSEIGKSWKDILEMAVWNMT
;
A
#
# COMPACT_ATOMS: atom_id res chain seq x y z
N VAL A 1 -15.28 -2.45 15.43
CA VAL A 1 -14.17 -3.43 15.26
C VAL A 1 -13.04 -2.95 16.15
N GLY A 2 -12.68 -3.70 17.19
CA GLY A 2 -11.74 -3.25 18.24
C GLY A 2 -10.28 -3.18 17.75
N GLU A 3 -9.48 -2.34 18.40
CA GLU A 3 -8.08 -2.04 18.04
C GLU A 3 -7.13 -3.25 18.11
N ASN A 4 -7.56 -4.38 18.69
CA ASN A 4 -6.77 -5.59 18.87
C ASN A 4 -7.02 -6.71 17.84
N LEU A 5 -7.82 -6.44 16.80
CA LEU A 5 -8.11 -7.44 15.75
C LEU A 5 -7.05 -7.48 14.64
N PHE A 6 -6.27 -6.41 14.48
CA PHE A 6 -5.23 -6.29 13.46
C PHE A 6 -3.88 -6.02 14.09
N LEU A 7 -2.83 -6.44 13.41
CA LEU A 7 -1.45 -6.17 13.82
C LEU A 7 -1.17 -4.67 13.80
N GLN A 8 -0.47 -4.19 14.82
CA GLN A 8 0.15 -2.88 14.79
C GLN A 8 1.31 -2.88 13.80
N ARG A 9 1.64 -1.69 13.29
CA ARG A 9 2.70 -1.48 12.30
C ARG A 9 4.04 -2.09 12.73
N ARG A 10 4.40 -1.93 14.00
CA ARG A 10 5.63 -2.52 14.59
C ARG A 10 5.61 -4.05 14.58
N GLU A 11 4.44 -4.66 14.77
CA GLU A 11 4.28 -6.11 14.72
C GLU A 11 4.35 -6.63 13.29
N ILE A 12 3.80 -5.87 12.33
CA ILE A 12 3.95 -6.13 10.89
C ILE A 12 5.44 -6.06 10.51
N GLU A 13 6.14 -4.99 10.90
CA GLU A 13 7.56 -4.80 10.60
C GLU A 13 8.41 -5.97 11.11
N ARG A 14 8.20 -6.40 12.37
CA ARG A 14 8.89 -7.55 12.95
C ARG A 14 8.63 -8.84 12.17
N LYS A 15 7.37 -9.13 11.84
CA LYS A 15 7.01 -10.34 11.06
C LYS A 15 7.62 -10.29 9.67
N PHE A 16 7.60 -9.13 9.01
CA PHE A 16 8.14 -9.01 7.66
C PHE A 16 9.68 -9.01 7.62
N GLU A 17 10.36 -8.74 8.74
CA GLU A 17 11.78 -9.02 8.85
C GLU A 17 12.08 -10.52 8.73
N GLU A 18 11.28 -11.37 9.39
CA GLU A 18 11.39 -12.83 9.28
C GLU A 18 11.03 -13.32 7.87
N VAL A 19 9.93 -12.80 7.30
CA VAL A 19 9.52 -13.13 5.91
C VAL A 19 10.58 -12.71 4.90
N TYR A 20 11.23 -11.56 5.08
CA TYR A 20 12.30 -11.10 4.20
C TYR A 20 13.54 -12.00 4.25
N ARG A 21 13.84 -12.64 5.39
CA ARG A 21 14.90 -13.66 5.46
C ARG A 21 14.50 -14.91 4.67
N MET A 22 13.23 -15.31 4.74
CA MET A 22 12.70 -16.44 3.95
C MET A 22 12.70 -16.13 2.45
N SER A 23 12.45 -14.87 2.05
CA SER A 23 12.42 -14.48 0.64
C SER A 23 13.77 -14.58 -0.08
N LYS A 24 14.88 -14.71 0.67
CA LYS A 24 16.20 -15.01 0.11
C LYS A 24 16.35 -16.47 -0.32
N ARG A 25 15.53 -17.37 0.25
CA ARG A 25 15.55 -18.81 -0.06
C ARG A 25 14.41 -19.20 -0.99
N PHE A 26 13.26 -18.54 -0.86
CA PHE A 26 12.06 -18.83 -1.65
C PHE A 26 11.63 -17.58 -2.42
N ARG A 27 11.18 -17.74 -3.66
CA ARG A 27 10.70 -16.60 -4.44
C ARG A 27 9.33 -16.15 -3.92
N PHE A 28 9.26 -14.91 -3.43
CA PHE A 28 8.01 -14.24 -3.10
C PHE A 28 7.55 -13.39 -4.29
N TRP A 29 6.25 -13.46 -4.59
CA TRP A 29 5.62 -12.69 -5.67
C TRP A 29 5.23 -11.29 -5.19
N SER A 30 6.24 -10.51 -4.85
CA SER A 30 6.06 -9.12 -4.42
C SER A 30 7.33 -8.32 -4.71
N THR A 31 7.18 -7.02 -4.93
CA THR A 31 8.33 -6.18 -5.28
C THR A 31 9.27 -6.01 -4.08
N PRO A 32 10.60 -6.05 -4.27
CA PRO A 32 11.57 -5.87 -3.19
C PRO A 32 11.37 -4.57 -2.42
N MET A 33 11.00 -3.49 -3.12
CA MET A 33 10.70 -2.19 -2.52
C MET A 33 9.51 -2.25 -1.56
N TYR A 34 8.44 -2.96 -1.92
CA TYR A 34 7.30 -3.14 -1.03
C TYR A 34 7.68 -4.00 0.18
N LEU A 35 8.45 -5.08 0.00
CA LEU A 35 8.95 -5.88 1.13
C LEU A 35 9.83 -5.05 2.08
N ARG A 36 10.67 -4.15 1.56
CA ARG A 36 11.46 -3.20 2.36
C ARG A 36 10.59 -2.20 3.12
N PHE A 37 9.49 -1.74 2.51
CA PHE A 37 8.49 -0.95 3.21
C PHE A 37 7.82 -1.76 4.34
N LEU A 38 7.46 -3.01 4.10
CA LEU A 38 6.81 -3.86 5.09
C LEU A 38 7.67 -4.15 6.32
N LYS A 39 8.99 -4.27 6.17
CA LYS A 39 9.93 -4.40 7.30
C LYS A 39 10.42 -3.05 7.87
N GLY A 40 9.85 -1.92 7.42
CA GLY A 40 10.13 -0.60 7.97
C GLY A 40 11.39 0.09 7.46
N GLU A 41 12.12 -0.49 6.50
CA GLU A 41 13.33 0.14 5.92
C GLU A 41 13.04 1.28 4.95
N LYS A 42 11.85 1.26 4.35
CA LYS A 42 11.40 2.31 3.42
C LYS A 42 10.09 2.89 3.93
N LYS A 43 9.96 4.22 3.84
CA LYS A 43 8.68 4.90 4.06
C LYS A 43 8.05 5.17 2.70
N LEU A 44 6.79 4.82 2.56
CA LEU A 44 5.99 5.07 1.38
C LEU A 44 4.71 5.76 1.80
N ASP A 45 4.27 6.73 1.01
CA ASP A 45 2.97 7.35 1.18
C ASP A 45 1.88 6.47 0.55
N CYS A 46 0.68 6.48 1.13
CA CYS A 46 -0.43 5.73 0.58
C CYS A 46 -0.98 6.44 -0.67
N THR A 47 -1.20 5.67 -1.74
CA THR A 47 -1.97 6.08 -2.92
C THR A 47 -3.35 5.42 -2.86
N PRO A 48 -4.32 5.99 -2.11
CA PRO A 48 -5.62 5.35 -1.83
C PRO A 48 -6.45 5.06 -3.08
N TRP A 49 -6.30 5.88 -4.13
CA TRP A 49 -6.96 5.73 -5.42
C TRP A 49 -6.24 4.77 -6.38
N GLY A 50 -5.08 4.23 -6.01
CA GLY A 50 -4.26 3.40 -6.91
C GLY A 50 -4.84 2.02 -7.22
N ASN A 51 -5.81 1.56 -6.43
CA ASN A 51 -6.63 0.37 -6.73
C ASN A 51 -8.11 0.70 -6.53
N PRO A 52 -8.76 1.34 -7.52
CA PRO A 52 -10.14 1.76 -7.41
C PRO A 52 -11.07 0.55 -7.48
N THR A 53 -12.17 0.56 -6.74
CA THR A 53 -13.12 -0.55 -6.67
C THR A 53 -14.50 -0.10 -7.10
N ARG A 54 -15.13 -0.84 -8.03
CA ARG A 54 -16.52 -0.64 -8.41
C ARG A 54 -17.33 -1.88 -8.01
N ASN A 55 -18.47 -1.65 -7.35
CA ASN A 55 -19.43 -2.70 -7.01
C ASN A 55 -20.84 -2.26 -7.46
N PRO A 56 -21.91 -3.05 -7.22
CA PRO A 56 -23.27 -2.67 -7.63
C PRO A 56 -23.78 -1.34 -7.07
N LEU A 57 -23.22 -0.84 -5.97
CA LEU A 57 -23.56 0.47 -5.39
C LEU A 57 -22.78 1.63 -6.06
N GLY A 58 -21.78 1.33 -6.89
CA GLY A 58 -20.98 2.32 -7.62
C GLY A 58 -19.49 2.21 -7.34
N TRP A 59 -18.76 3.29 -7.63
CA TRP A 59 -17.33 3.47 -7.35
C TRP A 59 -17.11 3.80 -5.89
N LYS A 60 -16.43 2.90 -5.20
CA LYS A 60 -16.21 2.93 -3.75
C LYS A 60 -15.09 3.91 -3.38
N ALA A 61 -15.36 4.85 -2.48
CA ALA A 61 -14.40 5.82 -1.95
C ALA A 61 -14.38 5.82 -0.42
N PRO A 62 -13.24 6.07 0.25
CA PRO A 62 -11.98 6.54 -0.33
C PRO A 62 -11.05 5.41 -0.77
N CYS A 63 -11.26 4.17 -0.34
CA CYS A 63 -10.43 3.06 -0.78
C CYS A 63 -11.18 1.74 -0.66
N TYR A 64 -10.57 0.69 -1.16
CA TYR A 64 -11.09 -0.68 -1.11
C TYR A 64 -11.47 -1.16 0.31
N LEU A 65 -10.83 -0.65 1.37
CA LEU A 65 -11.10 -1.10 2.75
C LEU A 65 -12.10 -0.22 3.50
N ILE A 66 -11.92 1.11 3.53
CA ILE A 66 -12.68 2.00 4.42
C ILE A 66 -14.12 2.21 3.93
N THR A 67 -14.30 2.56 2.65
CA THR A 67 -15.58 2.95 2.03
C THR A 67 -16.50 3.80 2.90
N ASP A 68 -16.36 5.12 2.73
CA ASP A 68 -17.25 6.12 3.30
C ASP A 68 -18.45 6.39 2.38
N THR A 69 -18.31 6.20 1.06
CA THR A 69 -19.38 6.45 0.09
C THR A 69 -19.17 5.71 -1.25
N HIS A 70 -20.17 5.81 -2.12
CA HIS A 70 -20.12 5.34 -3.51
C HIS A 70 -20.50 6.46 -4.48
N TYR A 71 -19.82 6.49 -5.62
CA TYR A 71 -20.09 7.42 -6.71
C TYR A 71 -20.58 6.70 -7.96
N PRO A 72 -21.50 7.28 -8.74
CA PRO A 72 -22.02 6.64 -9.95
C PRO A 72 -20.95 6.51 -11.04
N THR A 73 -19.99 7.46 -11.10
CA THR A 73 -18.91 7.47 -12.09
C THR A 73 -17.54 7.56 -11.43
N PHE A 74 -16.52 7.03 -12.12
CA PHE A 74 -15.13 7.12 -11.68
C PHE A 74 -14.66 8.57 -11.59
N ARG A 75 -15.09 9.40 -12.55
CA ARG A 75 -14.76 10.84 -12.58
C ARG A 75 -15.24 11.54 -11.31
N GLU A 76 -16.50 11.33 -10.93
CA GLU A 76 -17.05 11.91 -9.70
C GLU A 76 -16.31 11.43 -8.45
N MET A 77 -15.94 10.15 -8.41
CA MET A 77 -15.12 9.62 -7.32
C MET A 77 -13.80 10.38 -7.19
N MET A 78 -13.10 10.58 -8.30
CA MET A 78 -11.80 11.26 -8.32
C MET A 78 -11.91 12.74 -7.96
N GLU A 79 -12.96 13.43 -8.41
CA GLU A 79 -13.14 14.87 -8.20
C GLU A 79 -13.70 15.21 -6.82
N LYS A 80 -14.64 14.40 -6.30
CA LYS A 80 -15.37 14.71 -5.05
C LYS A 80 -14.72 14.11 -3.80
N THR A 81 -13.83 13.13 -3.94
CA THR A 81 -13.12 12.54 -2.80
C THR A 81 -11.92 13.39 -2.42
N ASP A 82 -11.84 13.84 -1.16
CA ASP A 82 -10.66 14.52 -0.65
C ASP A 82 -9.54 13.51 -0.32
N TRP A 83 -8.75 13.18 -1.34
CA TRP A 83 -7.67 12.20 -1.24
C TRP A 83 -6.59 12.57 -0.23
N ASN A 84 -6.40 13.87 0.04
CA ASN A 84 -5.35 14.35 0.92
C ASN A 84 -5.60 14.03 2.40
N ARG A 85 -6.84 13.72 2.76
CA ARG A 85 -7.23 13.30 4.12
C ARG A 85 -6.86 11.87 4.47
N TYR A 86 -6.51 11.05 3.48
CA TYR A 86 -6.26 9.62 3.70
C TYR A 86 -4.78 9.27 3.64
N GLY A 87 -4.42 8.24 4.41
CA GLY A 87 -3.04 7.77 4.55
C GLY A 87 -2.55 7.80 5.99
N VAL A 88 -1.39 7.21 6.20
CA VAL A 88 -0.74 7.11 7.52
C VAL A 88 -0.44 8.52 8.03
N GLY A 89 -0.81 8.82 9.27
CA GLY A 89 -0.65 10.15 9.87
C GLY A 89 -1.71 11.17 9.46
N LYS A 90 -2.67 10.81 8.59
CA LYS A 90 -3.74 11.71 8.10
C LYS A 90 -5.13 11.26 8.58
N ASP A 91 -5.43 9.97 8.44
CA ASP A 91 -6.68 9.37 8.93
C ASP A 91 -6.34 8.34 10.04
N PRO A 92 -6.99 8.40 11.22
CA PRO A 92 -6.73 7.44 12.30
C PRO A 92 -6.99 5.98 11.88
N ARG A 93 -7.92 5.74 10.95
CA ARG A 93 -8.20 4.40 10.39
C ARG A 93 -7.06 3.87 9.53
N CYS A 94 -6.19 4.75 9.04
CA CYS A 94 -5.00 4.40 8.27
C CYS A 94 -3.74 4.21 9.12
N ALA A 95 -3.78 4.44 10.44
CA ALA A 95 -2.58 4.49 11.29
C ALA A 95 -1.71 3.23 11.21
N GLN A 96 -2.34 2.05 11.18
CA GLN A 96 -1.66 0.75 11.09
C GLN A 96 -1.60 0.20 9.66
N CYS A 97 -2.07 0.95 8.67
CA CYS A 97 -2.20 0.44 7.30
C CYS A 97 -0.84 0.28 6.63
N MET A 98 -0.61 -0.93 6.12
CA MET A 98 0.50 -1.31 5.24
C MET A 98 -0.01 -2.18 4.09
N MET A 99 -1.26 -2.00 3.67
CA MET A 99 -1.92 -2.88 2.69
C MET A 99 -1.44 -2.62 1.26
N HIS A 100 -1.11 -3.71 0.55
CA HIS A 100 -0.52 -3.68 -0.80
C HIS A 100 -1.27 -2.78 -1.78
N CYS A 101 -2.61 -2.82 -1.79
CA CYS A 101 -3.44 -2.08 -2.75
C CYS A 101 -3.19 -0.56 -2.75
N GLY A 102 -2.74 0.02 -1.62
CA GLY A 102 -2.45 1.45 -1.51
C GLY A 102 -0.98 1.81 -1.65
N PHE A 103 -0.05 0.86 -1.41
CA PHE A 103 1.39 1.15 -1.39
C PHE A 103 2.13 0.63 -2.62
N GLU A 104 1.64 -0.41 -3.29
CA GLU A 104 2.24 -0.89 -4.54
C GLU A 104 2.19 0.17 -5.67
N PRO A 105 1.08 0.89 -5.87
CA PRO A 105 1.06 2.00 -6.84
C PRO A 105 2.09 3.08 -6.49
N THR A 106 2.29 3.34 -5.19
CA THR A 106 3.34 4.25 -4.72
C THR A 106 4.72 3.69 -5.04
N VAL A 107 4.97 2.40 -4.83
CA VAL A 107 6.23 1.76 -5.23
C VAL A 107 6.51 2.04 -6.69
N VAL A 108 5.55 1.78 -7.58
CA VAL A 108 5.70 2.03 -9.01
C VAL A 108 6.01 3.50 -9.31
N SER A 109 5.37 4.44 -8.62
CA SER A 109 5.65 5.88 -8.77
C SER A 109 7.01 6.31 -8.18
N GLU A 110 7.60 5.53 -7.27
CA GLU A 110 8.89 5.79 -6.65
C GLU A 110 10.05 5.10 -7.40
N ILE A 111 9.77 4.08 -8.22
CA ILE A 111 10.75 3.45 -9.12
C ILE A 111 11.32 4.53 -10.04
N GLY A 112 12.62 4.77 -9.93
CA GLY A 112 13.31 5.79 -10.73
C GLY A 112 13.90 6.96 -9.91
N LYS A 113 13.43 7.18 -8.68
CA LYS A 113 13.91 8.29 -7.83
C LYS A 113 15.23 7.99 -7.12
N SER A 114 15.63 6.72 -7.06
CA SER A 114 16.85 6.25 -6.42
C SER A 114 17.54 5.23 -7.31
N TRP A 115 18.82 5.45 -7.59
CA TRP A 115 19.65 4.49 -8.35
C TRP A 115 19.71 3.11 -7.70
N LYS A 116 19.68 3.05 -6.36
CA LYS A 116 19.65 1.79 -5.62
C LYS A 116 18.35 1.03 -5.89
N ASP A 117 17.22 1.74 -5.92
CA ASP A 117 15.91 1.15 -6.14
C ASP A 117 15.75 0.69 -7.61
N ILE A 118 16.29 1.44 -8.57
CA ILE A 118 16.35 1.04 -9.99
C ILE A 118 17.13 -0.27 -10.13
N LEU A 119 18.35 -0.34 -9.57
CA LEU A 119 19.19 -1.53 -9.66
C LEU A 119 18.53 -2.74 -8.99
N GLU A 120 17.96 -2.56 -7.80
CA GLU A 120 17.26 -3.61 -7.06
C GLU A 120 16.08 -4.17 -7.85
N MET A 121 15.25 -3.30 -8.44
CA MET A 121 14.12 -3.71 -9.28
C MET A 121 14.57 -4.37 -10.58
N ALA A 122 15.66 -3.89 -11.21
CA ALA A 122 16.20 -4.48 -12.43
C ALA A 122 16.71 -5.90 -12.18
N VAL A 123 17.49 -6.11 -11.10
CA VAL A 123 17.97 -7.44 -10.70
C VAL A 123 16.78 -8.36 -10.43
N TRP A 124 15.79 -7.92 -9.67
CA TRP A 124 14.62 -8.73 -9.33
C TRP A 124 13.78 -9.14 -10.55
N ASN A 125 13.65 -8.28 -11.57
CA ASN A 125 12.94 -8.66 -12.80
C ASN A 125 13.72 -9.66 -13.67
N MET A 126 15.03 -9.75 -13.50
CA MET A 126 15.92 -10.60 -14.30
C MET A 126 16.28 -11.93 -13.62
N THR A 127 15.84 -12.16 -12.38
CA THR A 127 16.06 -13.37 -11.58
C THR A 127 14.75 -14.07 -11.23
#